data_AF-A0A8H5Z399-F1
#
_entry.id   AF-A0A8H5Z399-F1
#
_cell.length_a   1.000
_cell.length_b   1.000
_cell.length_c   1.000
_cell.angle_alpha   90.00
_cell.angle_beta   90.00
_cell.angle_gamma   90.00
#
_symmetry.space_group_name_H-M   'P 1'
#
loop_
_entity.id
_entity.type
_entity.pdbx_description
1 polymer ?
#
loop_
_entity_poly.entity_id
_entity_poly.type
_entity_poly.pdbx_seq_one_letter_code
_entity_poly.pdbx_strand_id
1 'polypeptide(L)'
;MDHLPQLQNKSGFRIEVPFLEDDRFAYDGNGLKGFPGRCNFTFAEPHDLQTCWESSKFFQSWLFFGTLDEIFKVYSIEILRDDFVSRAGNGYATITTKCLQDYIAAWIVSASREYPGCLDNSKHRATAREVGDKIGSVAGQAIGYAIHVARCNTTPIPSPRQVLYNKRRLWTEGREMAKESAARIWRVLDTAATALREFGPSSRGIDATVWDSVLVLTTTLQTAAFFIYRSIPLDAPFTFTVPFGTIPARLSPQFFREDGWCPREKKIISDLVEGDHCALFLCSQLDRHNNLDHSKCKAYQVDENTYQTQHHQDCHGCDFLGFDGFDSEDPEKSKLFEVIMNDQSQLSSSRPTPMAAYHDGQLRLVPVSVRQLLGPRFVAINHVWADGLGNPDKNALPRCQLERIQVSDPK
;
A
#
# COMPACT_ATOMS: atom_id res chain seq x y z
N MET A 1 -7.84 -13.13 2.28
CA MET A 1 -7.93 -11.87 1.51
C MET A 1 -6.83 -11.82 0.46
N ASP A 2 -7.07 -12.35 -0.73
CA ASP A 2 -6.04 -12.60 -1.77
C ASP A 2 -5.60 -11.36 -2.55
N HIS A 3 -6.34 -10.25 -2.45
CA HIS A 3 -5.95 -9.01 -3.13
C HIS A 3 -4.67 -8.42 -2.51
N LEU A 4 -4.47 -8.55 -1.19
CA LEU A 4 -3.24 -8.09 -0.56
C LEU A 4 -2.03 -8.95 -1.00
N PRO A 5 -0.90 -8.35 -1.39
CA PRO A 5 0.29 -9.10 -1.79
C PRO A 5 0.75 -10.06 -0.69
N GLN A 6 1.16 -11.26 -1.10
CA GLN A 6 1.85 -12.19 -0.21
C GLN A 6 3.36 -12.00 -0.37
N LEU A 7 4.03 -11.64 0.72
CA LEU A 7 5.49 -11.61 0.76
C LEU A 7 5.96 -13.05 0.98
N GLN A 8 6.63 -13.62 -0.04
CA GLN A 8 6.86 -15.07 -0.24
C GLN A 8 7.61 -15.82 0.88
N ASN A 9 8.06 -15.16 1.95
CA ASN A 9 8.96 -15.76 2.96
C ASN A 9 8.29 -16.19 4.28
N LYS A 10 7.00 -15.93 4.52
CA LYS A 10 6.32 -16.47 5.72
C LYS A 10 5.32 -17.57 5.38
N SER A 11 5.75 -18.82 5.54
CA SER A 11 4.83 -19.97 5.59
C SER A 11 3.86 -19.82 6.76
N GLY A 12 2.56 -19.70 6.49
CA GLY A 12 1.51 -19.78 7.52
C GLY A 12 0.64 -18.53 7.68
N PHE A 13 0.97 -17.39 7.06
CA PHE A 13 0.17 -16.18 7.17
C PHE A 13 -0.94 -16.10 6.12
N ARG A 14 -1.80 -17.13 6.04
CA ARG A 14 -2.99 -17.09 5.20
C ARG A 14 -4.22 -16.96 6.09
N ILE A 15 -4.75 -15.74 6.21
CA ILE A 15 -6.07 -15.55 6.83
C ILE A 15 -7.10 -16.09 5.85
N GLU A 16 -7.54 -17.31 6.10
CA GLU A 16 -8.70 -17.92 5.46
C GLU A 16 -9.95 -17.45 6.18
N VAL A 17 -10.78 -16.69 5.46
CA VAL A 17 -12.03 -16.16 5.99
C VAL A 17 -13.13 -17.12 5.55
N PRO A 18 -13.90 -17.73 6.47
CA PRO A 18 -14.96 -18.66 6.11
C PRO A 18 -16.08 -17.91 5.37
N PHE A 19 -16.66 -18.55 4.35
CA PHE A 19 -17.89 -18.04 3.72
C PHE A 19 -19.08 -18.54 4.52
N LEU A 20 -19.85 -17.59 5.07
CA LEU A 20 -20.92 -17.84 6.01
C LEU A 20 -22.28 -17.65 5.34
N GLU A 21 -22.68 -18.66 4.56
CA GLU A 21 -23.93 -18.61 3.81
C GLU A 21 -25.17 -18.72 4.73
N ASP A 22 -26.13 -17.82 4.51
CA ASP A 22 -27.46 -17.88 5.11
C ASP A 22 -28.44 -17.05 4.26
N ASP A 23 -29.35 -17.71 3.55
CA ASP A 23 -30.30 -17.05 2.65
C ASP A 23 -31.22 -16.05 3.37
N ARG A 24 -31.43 -16.23 4.68
CA ARG A 24 -32.21 -15.29 5.51
C ARG A 24 -31.56 -13.90 5.58
N PHE A 25 -30.25 -13.83 5.39
CA PHE A 25 -29.45 -12.60 5.47
C PHE A 25 -28.84 -12.21 4.13
N ALA A 26 -29.29 -12.80 3.02
CA ALA A 26 -28.83 -12.39 1.69
C ALA A 26 -29.02 -10.88 1.51
N TYR A 27 -27.96 -10.20 1.07
CA TYR A 27 -28.02 -8.76 0.87
C TYR A 27 -28.98 -8.41 -0.25
N ASP A 28 -29.83 -7.40 -0.04
CA ASP A 28 -30.97 -7.09 -0.92
C ASP A 28 -30.74 -5.90 -1.86
N GLY A 29 -29.57 -5.24 -1.78
CA GLY A 29 -29.21 -4.11 -2.64
C GLY A 29 -30.03 -2.83 -2.39
N ASN A 30 -30.72 -2.72 -1.25
CA ASN A 30 -31.60 -1.58 -0.93
C ASN A 30 -30.96 -0.60 0.08
N GLY A 31 -29.64 -0.41 0.02
CA GLY A 31 -28.91 0.52 0.86
C GLY A 31 -28.41 -0.10 2.17
N LEU A 32 -27.14 0.18 2.49
CA LEU A 32 -26.41 -0.39 3.62
C LEU A 32 -27.02 -0.01 4.98
N LYS A 33 -27.37 1.26 5.17
CA LYS A 33 -27.83 1.79 6.48
C LYS A 33 -29.15 1.18 6.97
N GLY A 34 -30.07 0.87 6.06
CA GLY A 34 -31.39 0.33 6.40
C GLY A 34 -31.43 -1.19 6.53
N PHE A 35 -30.39 -1.89 6.11
CA PHE A 35 -30.38 -3.35 6.00
C PHE A 35 -30.67 -4.08 7.34
N PRO A 36 -30.06 -3.70 8.48
CA PRO A 36 -30.39 -4.34 9.77
C PRO A 36 -31.87 -4.25 10.15
N GLY A 37 -32.50 -3.12 9.88
CA GLY A 37 -33.93 -2.92 10.14
C GLY A 37 -34.82 -3.78 9.24
N ARG A 38 -34.42 -4.01 7.98
CA ARG A 38 -35.17 -4.85 7.03
C ARG A 38 -35.09 -6.34 7.36
N CYS A 39 -33.94 -6.80 7.84
CA CYS A 39 -33.77 -8.18 8.31
C CYS A 39 -34.36 -8.41 9.72
N ASN A 40 -34.81 -7.35 10.40
CA ASN A 40 -35.24 -7.38 11.80
C ASN A 40 -34.23 -8.11 12.69
N PHE A 41 -32.93 -7.91 12.43
CA PHE A 41 -31.85 -8.62 13.08
C PHE A 41 -31.32 -7.83 14.27
N THR A 42 -31.16 -8.52 15.40
CA THR A 42 -30.57 -7.98 16.62
C THR A 42 -29.27 -8.72 16.91
N PHE A 43 -28.17 -7.99 17.07
CA PHE A 43 -26.90 -8.58 17.46
C PHE A 43 -26.97 -9.19 18.86
N ALA A 44 -26.27 -10.30 19.05
CA ALA A 44 -26.25 -11.01 20.31
C ALA A 44 -25.52 -10.24 21.41
N GLU A 45 -25.94 -10.45 22.66
CA GLU A 45 -25.26 -9.91 23.84
C GLU A 45 -23.88 -10.56 24.05
N PRO A 46 -22.89 -9.88 24.66
CA PRO A 46 -21.47 -10.30 24.70
C PRO A 46 -21.13 -11.62 25.43
N HIS A 47 -22.12 -12.40 25.86
CA HIS A 47 -21.95 -13.63 26.67
C HIS A 47 -22.66 -14.87 26.09
N ASP A 48 -23.27 -14.77 24.90
CA ASP A 48 -23.92 -15.91 24.24
C ASP A 48 -23.10 -16.43 23.05
N LEU A 49 -22.33 -17.49 23.31
CA LEU A 49 -21.42 -18.14 22.36
C LEU A 49 -22.17 -18.83 21.20
N GLN A 50 -23.42 -19.25 21.38
CA GLN A 50 -24.17 -19.99 20.36
C GLN A 50 -24.71 -19.08 19.27
N THR A 51 -25.00 -17.82 19.60
CA THR A 51 -25.44 -16.76 18.68
C THR A 51 -24.31 -16.02 17.93
N CYS A 52 -23.05 -16.36 18.20
CA CYS A 52 -21.88 -15.71 17.56
C CYS A 52 -21.79 -16.00 16.05
N TRP A 53 -22.22 -17.18 15.61
CA TRP A 53 -22.14 -17.53 14.18
C TRP A 53 -23.22 -16.83 13.34
N GLU A 54 -24.42 -16.63 13.90
CA GLU A 54 -25.48 -15.87 13.22
C GLU A 54 -25.13 -14.39 13.08
N SER A 55 -24.55 -13.79 14.11
CA SER A 55 -24.05 -12.41 14.04
C SER A 55 -22.93 -12.29 12.99
N SER A 56 -22.06 -13.30 12.87
CA SER A 56 -21.00 -13.34 11.84
C SER A 56 -21.57 -13.48 10.41
N LYS A 57 -22.57 -14.35 10.20
CA LYS A 57 -23.30 -14.52 8.93
C LYS A 57 -23.96 -13.22 8.49
N PHE A 58 -24.71 -12.61 9.41
CA PHE A 58 -25.38 -11.34 9.16
C PHE A 58 -24.37 -10.23 8.86
N PHE A 59 -23.32 -10.11 9.66
CA PHE A 59 -22.29 -9.10 9.49
C PHE A 59 -21.52 -9.24 8.18
N GLN A 60 -21.19 -10.47 7.76
CA GLN A 60 -20.55 -10.73 6.47
C GLN A 60 -21.49 -10.35 5.32
N SER A 61 -22.75 -10.77 5.36
CA SER A 61 -23.71 -10.43 4.31
C SER A 61 -23.98 -8.93 4.22
N TRP A 62 -24.12 -8.27 5.38
CA TRP A 62 -24.37 -6.84 5.47
C TRP A 62 -23.19 -6.01 5.01
N LEU A 63 -22.03 -6.14 5.65
CA LEU A 63 -20.92 -5.20 5.45
C LEU A 63 -19.87 -5.68 4.44
N PHE A 64 -19.64 -6.98 4.28
CA PHE A 64 -18.73 -7.45 3.24
C PHE A 64 -19.40 -7.36 1.86
N PHE A 65 -20.49 -8.12 1.66
CA PHE A 65 -21.16 -8.17 0.37
C PHE A 65 -21.97 -6.90 0.08
N GLY A 66 -22.65 -6.33 1.08
CA GLY A 66 -23.41 -5.10 0.87
C GLY A 66 -22.54 -3.89 0.53
N THR A 67 -21.33 -3.78 1.08
CA THR A 67 -20.41 -2.68 0.71
C THR A 67 -19.89 -2.84 -0.72
N LEU A 68 -19.58 -4.07 -1.15
CA LEU A 68 -19.22 -4.36 -2.55
C LEU A 68 -20.38 -3.97 -3.48
N ASP A 69 -21.56 -4.53 -3.24
CA ASP A 69 -22.74 -4.31 -4.08
C ASP A 69 -23.05 -2.81 -4.24
N GLU A 70 -23.19 -2.09 -3.13
CA GLU A 70 -23.59 -0.67 -3.16
C GLU A 70 -22.55 0.23 -3.84
N ILE A 71 -21.25 -0.05 -3.71
CA ILE A 71 -20.21 0.76 -4.38
C ILE A 71 -20.21 0.51 -5.87
N PHE A 72 -20.18 -0.75 -6.30
CA PHE A 72 -20.07 -1.09 -7.71
C PHE A 72 -21.39 -0.79 -8.47
N LYS A 73 -22.53 -0.88 -7.79
CA LYS A 73 -23.85 -0.49 -8.29
C LYS A 73 -23.95 1.00 -8.68
N VAL A 74 -23.15 1.90 -8.08
CA VAL A 74 -23.11 3.32 -8.51
C VAL A 74 -22.78 3.45 -9.99
N TYR A 75 -21.94 2.56 -10.52
CA TYR A 75 -21.56 2.52 -11.93
C TYR A 75 -22.25 1.41 -12.72
N SER A 76 -23.34 0.83 -12.18
CA SER A 76 -24.04 -0.30 -12.79
C SER A 76 -23.13 -1.51 -13.05
N ILE A 77 -22.12 -1.70 -12.19
CA ILE A 77 -21.26 -2.88 -12.21
C ILE A 77 -21.90 -3.90 -11.27
N GLU A 78 -22.45 -4.97 -11.84
CA GLU A 78 -23.07 -6.05 -11.08
C GLU A 78 -21.99 -6.96 -10.49
N ILE A 79 -22.04 -7.17 -9.17
CA ILE A 79 -21.12 -8.06 -8.46
C ILE A 79 -21.67 -9.47 -8.51
N LEU A 80 -20.88 -10.40 -9.07
CA LEU A 80 -21.18 -11.82 -8.97
C LEU A 80 -20.67 -12.34 -7.63
N ARG A 81 -21.57 -12.81 -6.76
CA ARG A 81 -21.22 -13.32 -5.43
C ARG A 81 -20.16 -14.43 -5.50
N ASP A 82 -20.26 -15.31 -6.50
CA ASP A 82 -19.35 -16.43 -6.69
C ASP A 82 -17.90 -15.99 -7.02
N ASP A 83 -17.69 -14.78 -7.56
CA ASP A 83 -16.34 -14.23 -7.76
C ASP A 83 -15.59 -13.98 -6.44
N PHE A 84 -16.34 -13.89 -5.34
CA PHE A 84 -15.83 -13.64 -3.99
C PHE A 84 -15.91 -14.88 -3.09
N VAL A 85 -16.25 -16.05 -3.64
CA VAL A 85 -16.34 -17.31 -2.90
C VAL A 85 -15.51 -18.41 -3.56
N SER A 86 -14.51 -18.93 -2.84
CA SER A 86 -13.74 -20.11 -3.25
C SER A 86 -14.30 -21.34 -2.54
N ARG A 87 -14.75 -22.33 -3.30
CA ARG A 87 -15.27 -23.61 -2.78
C ARG A 87 -14.22 -24.70 -2.93
N ALA A 88 -13.82 -25.32 -1.82
CA ALA A 88 -12.97 -26.50 -1.81
C ALA A 88 -13.80 -27.75 -2.10
N GLY A 89 -13.16 -28.79 -2.66
CA GLY A 89 -13.83 -30.04 -3.04
C GLY A 89 -14.47 -30.83 -1.89
N ASN A 90 -14.19 -30.46 -0.64
CA ASN A 90 -14.79 -31.03 0.58
C ASN A 90 -16.06 -30.29 1.03
N GLY A 91 -16.56 -29.32 0.26
CA GLY A 91 -17.74 -28.52 0.60
C GLY A 91 -17.45 -27.33 1.51
N TYR A 92 -16.21 -27.13 1.96
CA TYR A 92 -15.80 -25.93 2.69
C TYR A 92 -15.68 -24.73 1.73
N ALA A 93 -16.28 -23.61 2.08
CA ALA A 93 -16.24 -22.39 1.29
C ALA A 93 -15.57 -21.26 2.07
N THR A 94 -14.72 -20.50 1.38
CA THR A 94 -13.98 -19.37 1.93
C THR A 94 -14.17 -18.13 1.08
N ILE A 95 -14.12 -16.96 1.69
CA ILE A 95 -14.06 -15.69 0.96
C ILE A 95 -12.75 -15.59 0.18
N THR A 96 -12.87 -15.24 -1.09
CA THR A 96 -11.74 -14.83 -1.93
C THR A 96 -11.92 -13.41 -2.42
N THR A 97 -10.82 -12.73 -2.73
CA THR A 97 -10.85 -11.36 -3.28
C THR A 97 -9.98 -11.22 -4.53
N LYS A 98 -9.66 -12.33 -5.20
CA LYS A 98 -8.81 -12.34 -6.40
C LYS A 98 -9.36 -11.43 -7.51
N CYS A 99 -10.68 -11.41 -7.69
CA CYS A 99 -11.34 -10.59 -8.72
C CYS A 99 -11.53 -9.12 -8.30
N LEU A 100 -11.25 -8.75 -7.04
CA LEU A 100 -11.48 -7.38 -6.55
C LEU A 100 -10.71 -6.33 -7.37
N GLN A 101 -9.50 -6.68 -7.81
CA GLN A 101 -8.68 -5.82 -8.66
C GLN A 101 -9.38 -5.48 -9.98
N ASP A 102 -10.04 -6.45 -10.60
CA ASP A 102 -10.74 -6.27 -11.88
C ASP A 102 -11.98 -5.40 -11.71
N TYR A 103 -12.75 -5.61 -10.64
CA TYR A 103 -13.89 -4.76 -10.29
C TYR A 103 -13.46 -3.31 -10.02
N ILE A 104 -12.38 -3.08 -9.27
CA ILE A 104 -11.82 -1.74 -9.06
C ILE A 104 -11.34 -1.13 -10.39
N ALA A 105 -10.72 -1.92 -11.26
CA ALA A 105 -10.32 -1.44 -12.58
C ALA A 105 -11.53 -1.02 -13.44
N ALA A 106 -12.61 -1.82 -13.43
CA ALA A 106 -13.86 -1.47 -14.09
C ALA A 106 -14.47 -0.18 -13.53
N TRP A 107 -14.46 0.00 -12.21
CA TRP A 107 -14.89 1.23 -11.54
C TRP A 107 -14.07 2.44 -11.99
N ILE A 108 -12.74 2.33 -12.05
CA ILE A 108 -11.86 3.41 -12.54
C ILE A 108 -12.21 3.79 -13.98
N VAL A 109 -12.40 2.79 -14.86
CA VAL A 109 -12.78 3.02 -16.26
C VAL A 109 -14.14 3.74 -16.33
N SER A 110 -15.13 3.30 -15.57
CA SER A 110 -16.46 3.92 -15.54
C SER A 110 -16.42 5.35 -15.00
N ALA A 111 -15.71 5.60 -13.90
CA ALA A 111 -15.52 6.94 -13.34
C ALA A 111 -14.80 7.88 -14.33
N SER A 112 -13.88 7.35 -15.14
CA SER A 112 -13.19 8.14 -16.17
C SER A 112 -14.08 8.58 -17.32
N ARG A 113 -15.19 7.88 -17.57
CA ARG A 113 -16.18 8.29 -18.57
C ARG A 113 -17.03 9.45 -18.07
N GLU A 114 -17.35 9.49 -16.77
CA GLU A 114 -18.03 10.64 -16.14
C GLU A 114 -17.11 11.86 -16.05
N TYR A 115 -15.87 11.64 -15.58
CA TYR A 115 -14.89 12.70 -15.40
C TYR A 115 -13.48 12.23 -15.79
N PRO A 116 -12.99 12.54 -17.01
CA PRO A 116 -11.68 12.10 -17.48
C PRO A 116 -10.49 12.58 -16.63
N GLY A 117 -10.67 13.67 -15.86
CA GLY A 117 -9.64 14.20 -14.97
C GLY A 117 -9.25 13.28 -13.81
N CYS A 118 -10.04 12.24 -13.51
CA CYS A 118 -9.64 11.20 -12.54
C CYS A 118 -8.42 10.39 -13.03
N LEU A 119 -8.23 10.29 -14.35
CA LEU A 119 -7.05 9.64 -14.96
C LEU A 119 -5.98 10.65 -15.42
N ASP A 120 -6.38 11.91 -15.66
CA ASP A 120 -5.48 12.94 -16.17
C ASP A 120 -4.95 13.83 -15.04
N ASN A 121 -3.82 13.42 -14.45
CA ASN A 121 -2.74 14.36 -14.12
C ASN A 121 -1.41 13.62 -14.27
N SER A 122 -0.39 14.29 -14.78
CA SER A 122 1.01 13.85 -14.71
C SER A 122 1.42 13.44 -13.28
N LYS A 123 0.81 14.05 -12.26
CA LYS A 123 0.93 13.67 -10.84
C LYS A 123 0.22 12.35 -10.47
N HIS A 124 -0.91 11.98 -11.10
CA HIS A 124 -1.56 10.68 -10.87
C HIS A 124 -0.68 9.51 -11.31
N ARG A 125 -0.02 9.63 -12.47
CA ARG A 125 0.96 8.63 -12.92
C ARG A 125 2.15 8.51 -11.99
N ALA A 126 2.63 9.62 -11.43
CA ALA A 126 3.73 9.63 -10.49
C ALA A 126 3.31 9.02 -9.14
N THR A 127 2.19 9.45 -8.55
CA THR A 127 1.73 8.93 -7.25
C THR A 127 1.19 7.50 -7.32
N ALA A 128 0.49 7.11 -8.40
CA ALA A 128 0.00 5.73 -8.54
C ALA A 128 1.14 4.75 -8.85
N ARG A 129 2.19 5.18 -9.57
CA ARG A 129 3.45 4.43 -9.64
C ARG A 129 4.17 4.45 -8.30
N GLU A 130 4.26 5.59 -7.64
CA GLU A 130 4.99 5.68 -6.37
C GLU A 130 4.32 4.87 -5.25
N VAL A 131 2.99 4.81 -5.18
CA VAL A 131 2.25 4.01 -4.19
C VAL A 131 2.07 2.56 -4.65
N GLY A 132 1.83 2.33 -5.94
CA GLY A 132 1.71 0.99 -6.53
C GLY A 132 3.04 0.22 -6.57
N ASP A 133 4.15 0.90 -6.90
CA ASP A 133 5.50 0.34 -6.94
C ASP A 133 6.15 0.28 -5.55
N LYS A 134 5.77 1.14 -4.57
CA LYS A 134 6.30 1.06 -3.19
C LYS A 134 5.52 0.13 -2.26
N ILE A 135 4.22 -0.13 -2.48
CA ILE A 135 3.39 -0.86 -1.49
C ILE A 135 2.59 -2.03 -2.11
N GLY A 136 2.62 -2.27 -3.42
CA GLY A 136 1.85 -3.37 -4.02
C GLY A 136 0.34 -3.27 -3.73
N SER A 137 -0.17 -2.06 -3.47
CA SER A 137 -1.58 -1.90 -3.17
C SER A 137 -2.41 -2.25 -4.40
N VAL A 138 -3.48 -3.00 -4.17
CA VAL A 138 -4.42 -3.46 -5.21
C VAL A 138 -5.00 -2.31 -6.00
N ALA A 139 -5.23 -1.17 -5.33
CA ALA A 139 -5.64 0.06 -5.97
C ALA A 139 -4.59 0.55 -6.99
N GLY A 140 -3.30 0.50 -6.67
CA GLY A 140 -2.22 0.89 -7.60
C GLY A 140 -2.13 -0.03 -8.82
N GLN A 141 -2.22 -1.35 -8.63
CA GLN A 141 -2.20 -2.33 -9.73
C GLN A 141 -3.47 -2.24 -10.60
N ALA A 142 -4.64 -2.07 -9.99
CA ALA A 142 -5.91 -1.85 -10.69
C ALA A 142 -5.88 -0.59 -11.56
N ILE A 143 -5.28 0.51 -11.08
CA ILE A 143 -5.08 1.73 -11.87
C ILE A 143 -4.21 1.47 -13.10
N GLY A 144 -3.09 0.75 -12.93
CA GLY A 144 -2.21 0.37 -14.05
C GLY A 144 -2.95 -0.41 -15.13
N TYR A 145 -3.76 -1.39 -14.72
CA TYR A 145 -4.58 -2.20 -15.60
C TYR A 145 -5.72 -1.40 -16.26
N ALA A 146 -6.45 -0.57 -15.51
CA ALA A 146 -7.51 0.29 -16.02
C ALA A 146 -7.00 1.27 -17.09
N ILE A 147 -5.80 1.85 -16.89
CA ILE A 147 -5.16 2.72 -17.88
C ILE A 147 -4.81 1.94 -19.16
N HIS A 148 -4.35 0.70 -19.03
CA HIS A 148 -4.08 -0.17 -20.18
C HIS A 148 -5.36 -0.46 -20.97
N VAL A 149 -6.43 -0.89 -20.29
CA VAL A 149 -7.74 -1.19 -20.89
C VAL A 149 -8.36 0.05 -21.54
N ALA A 150 -8.31 1.21 -20.89
CA ALA A 150 -8.83 2.47 -21.43
C ALA A 150 -8.07 2.93 -22.69
N ARG A 151 -6.79 2.58 -22.84
CA ARG A 151 -6.00 2.87 -24.05
C ARG A 151 -6.31 1.92 -25.20
N CYS A 152 -6.65 0.67 -24.90
CA CYS A 152 -6.98 -0.34 -25.90
C CYS A 152 -8.40 -0.16 -26.45
N ASN A 153 -9.34 0.38 -25.66
CA ASN A 153 -10.70 0.71 -26.09
C ASN A 153 -10.77 2.15 -26.64
N THR A 154 -10.26 2.34 -27.85
CA THR A 154 -10.19 3.65 -28.52
C THR A 154 -11.56 4.17 -28.96
N THR A 155 -12.06 5.22 -28.29
CA THR A 155 -12.57 6.39 -29.03
C THR A 155 -11.42 7.38 -29.18
N PRO A 156 -11.30 8.06 -30.34
CA PRO A 156 -10.16 8.94 -30.60
C PRO A 156 -10.10 10.07 -29.56
N ILE A 157 -8.97 10.15 -28.85
CA ILE A 157 -8.66 11.28 -27.98
C ILE A 157 -8.65 12.54 -28.86
N PRO A 158 -9.53 13.52 -28.64
CA PRO A 158 -9.62 14.69 -29.51
C PRO A 158 -8.34 15.50 -29.49
N SER A 159 -8.01 16.13 -30.63
CA SER A 159 -6.83 17.00 -30.74
C SER A 159 -6.86 18.14 -29.69
N PRO A 160 -5.71 18.65 -29.22
CA PRO A 160 -5.63 19.68 -28.18
C PRO A 160 -6.50 20.94 -28.44
N ARG A 161 -6.77 21.25 -29.71
CA ARG A 161 -7.64 22.36 -30.14
C ARG A 161 -9.14 22.04 -30.05
N GLN A 162 -9.57 20.81 -30.36
CA GLN A 162 -10.96 20.38 -30.18
C GLN A 162 -11.34 20.26 -28.69
N VAL A 163 -10.36 19.91 -27.85
CA VAL A 163 -10.50 19.83 -26.39
C VAL A 163 -10.88 21.18 -25.77
N LEU A 164 -10.42 22.33 -26.30
CA LEU A 164 -10.63 23.66 -25.70
C LEU A 164 -12.06 24.22 -25.83
N TYR A 165 -12.76 23.93 -26.93
CA TYR A 165 -14.12 24.44 -27.17
C TYR A 165 -15.19 23.52 -26.56
N ASN A 166 -14.98 22.21 -26.59
CA ASN A 166 -15.82 21.22 -25.92
C ASN A 166 -15.61 21.19 -24.38
N LYS A 167 -14.62 21.94 -23.86
CA LYS A 167 -14.14 21.90 -22.46
C LYS A 167 -15.04 22.54 -21.40
N ARG A 168 -16.07 23.32 -21.78
CA ARG A 168 -16.79 24.15 -20.80
C ARG A 168 -18.21 23.67 -20.48
N ARG A 169 -18.85 22.93 -21.39
CA ARG A 169 -20.25 22.47 -21.23
C ARG A 169 -20.34 21.00 -20.81
N LEU A 170 -19.65 20.11 -21.53
CA LEU A 170 -19.53 18.68 -21.17
C LEU A 170 -18.85 18.45 -19.81
N TRP A 171 -18.01 19.39 -19.38
CA TRP A 171 -17.26 19.30 -18.11
C TRP A 171 -18.05 19.71 -16.88
N THR A 172 -19.18 20.40 -17.04
CA THR A 172 -20.00 20.80 -15.89
C THR A 172 -20.94 19.64 -15.54
N GLU A 173 -21.64 19.09 -16.53
CA GLU A 173 -22.54 17.94 -16.33
C GLU A 173 -21.76 16.69 -15.85
N GLY A 174 -20.66 16.31 -16.53
CA GLY A 174 -19.85 15.16 -16.10
C GLY A 174 -19.18 15.36 -14.73
N ARG A 175 -18.86 16.61 -14.36
CA ARG A 175 -18.34 16.93 -13.02
C ARG A 175 -19.40 16.79 -11.96
N GLU A 176 -20.60 17.33 -12.17
CA GLU A 176 -21.69 17.22 -11.19
C GLU A 176 -22.12 15.75 -11.03
N MET A 177 -22.20 14.98 -12.13
CA MET A 177 -22.42 13.53 -12.06
C MET A 177 -21.33 12.84 -11.22
N ALA A 178 -20.06 13.15 -11.48
CA ALA A 178 -18.96 12.53 -10.73
C ALA A 178 -18.94 12.97 -9.25
N LYS A 179 -19.38 14.20 -8.91
CA LYS A 179 -19.59 14.63 -7.52
C LYS A 179 -20.70 13.84 -6.85
N GLU A 180 -21.82 13.63 -7.52
CA GLU A 180 -22.92 12.82 -7.00
C GLU A 180 -22.51 11.36 -6.80
N SER A 181 -21.80 10.76 -7.76
CA SER A 181 -21.25 9.41 -7.67
C SER A 181 -20.28 9.30 -6.50
N ALA A 182 -19.33 10.25 -6.37
CA ALA A 182 -18.41 10.31 -5.24
C ALA A 182 -19.15 10.44 -3.89
N ALA A 183 -20.18 11.29 -3.81
CA ALA A 183 -20.97 11.47 -2.59
C ALA A 183 -21.74 10.20 -2.19
N ARG A 184 -22.27 9.44 -3.17
CA ARG A 184 -22.94 8.15 -2.91
C ARG A 184 -21.94 7.13 -2.35
N ILE A 185 -20.78 6.99 -3.00
CA ILE A 185 -19.72 6.06 -2.57
C ILE A 185 -19.20 6.43 -1.18
N TRP A 186 -18.99 7.71 -0.92
CA TRP A 186 -18.58 8.20 0.39
C TRP A 186 -19.58 7.79 1.49
N ARG A 187 -20.89 7.96 1.26
CA ARG A 187 -21.92 7.56 2.25
C ARG A 187 -21.90 6.06 2.54
N VAL A 188 -21.67 5.22 1.54
CA VAL A 188 -21.57 3.75 1.73
C VAL A 188 -20.36 3.42 2.60
N LEU A 189 -19.20 3.96 2.24
CA LEU A 189 -17.95 3.74 2.99
C LEU A 189 -18.00 4.31 4.41
N ASP A 190 -18.63 5.48 4.59
CA ASP A 190 -18.83 6.09 5.91
C ASP A 190 -19.77 5.26 6.78
N THR A 191 -20.83 4.70 6.20
CA THR A 191 -21.75 3.78 6.90
C THR A 191 -21.02 2.51 7.33
N ALA A 192 -20.23 1.89 6.44
CA ALA A 192 -19.44 0.71 6.76
C ALA A 192 -18.40 0.98 7.87
N ALA A 193 -17.66 2.10 7.75
CA ALA A 193 -16.69 2.51 8.76
C ALA A 193 -17.33 2.85 10.12
N THR A 194 -18.52 3.46 10.11
CA THR A 194 -19.28 3.75 11.34
C THR A 194 -19.74 2.46 12.01
N ALA A 195 -20.29 1.51 11.25
CA ALA A 195 -20.67 0.21 11.79
C ALA A 195 -19.45 -0.51 12.40
N LEU A 196 -18.32 -0.55 11.70
CA LEU A 196 -17.07 -1.13 12.22
C LEU A 196 -16.66 -0.50 13.57
N ARG A 197 -16.78 0.82 13.73
CA ARG A 197 -16.51 1.52 15.00
C ARG A 197 -17.46 1.14 16.11
N GLU A 198 -18.76 1.11 15.83
CA GLU A 198 -19.81 0.84 16.82
C GLU A 198 -19.70 -0.57 17.39
N PHE A 199 -19.46 -1.57 16.53
CA PHE A 199 -19.23 -2.95 17.01
C PHE A 199 -17.85 -3.11 17.65
N GLY A 200 -16.86 -2.36 17.16
CA GLY A 200 -15.49 -2.46 17.61
C GLY A 200 -14.83 -3.80 17.26
N PRO A 201 -13.50 -3.90 17.41
CA PRO A 201 -12.77 -5.11 17.06
C PRO A 201 -13.06 -6.26 17.99
N SER A 202 -13.42 -6.02 19.26
CA SER A 202 -13.60 -7.07 20.26
C SER A 202 -15.05 -7.49 20.44
N SER A 203 -15.92 -7.25 19.46
CA SER A 203 -17.32 -7.67 19.53
C SER A 203 -17.37 -9.18 19.78
N ARG A 204 -17.86 -9.58 20.95
CA ARG A 204 -17.79 -10.97 21.45
C ARG A 204 -18.73 -11.93 20.72
N GLY A 205 -19.41 -11.44 19.68
CA GLY A 205 -20.35 -12.17 18.84
C GLY A 205 -19.95 -12.27 17.37
N ILE A 206 -18.84 -11.67 16.92
CA ILE A 206 -18.43 -11.74 15.51
C ILE A 206 -17.08 -12.45 15.42
N ASP A 207 -17.01 -13.45 14.55
CA ASP A 207 -15.77 -14.14 14.23
C ASP A 207 -14.68 -13.13 13.84
N ALA A 208 -13.51 -13.30 14.43
CA ALA A 208 -12.41 -12.36 14.26
C ALA A 208 -11.98 -12.21 12.79
N THR A 209 -11.89 -13.32 12.06
CA THR A 209 -11.46 -13.32 10.66
C THR A 209 -12.51 -12.65 9.77
N VAL A 210 -13.79 -12.83 10.07
CA VAL A 210 -14.88 -12.15 9.35
C VAL A 210 -14.83 -10.65 9.60
N TRP A 211 -14.68 -10.23 10.86
CA TRP A 211 -14.58 -8.82 11.20
C TRP A 211 -13.38 -8.15 10.53
N ASP A 212 -12.21 -8.77 10.61
CA ASP A 212 -10.97 -8.28 10.01
C ASP A 212 -11.09 -8.16 8.48
N SER A 213 -11.78 -9.12 7.84
CA SER A 213 -12.04 -9.08 6.40
C SER A 213 -12.83 -7.86 5.96
N VAL A 214 -13.85 -7.46 6.73
CA VAL A 214 -14.68 -6.28 6.43
C VAL A 214 -13.88 -5.00 6.61
N LEU A 215 -13.04 -4.91 7.65
CA LEU A 215 -12.17 -3.76 7.84
C LEU A 215 -11.19 -3.60 6.67
N VAL A 216 -10.47 -4.67 6.32
CA VAL A 216 -9.50 -4.67 5.20
C VAL A 216 -10.17 -4.29 3.89
N LEU A 217 -11.34 -4.87 3.59
CA LEU A 217 -12.11 -4.56 2.40
C LEU A 217 -12.53 -3.08 2.38
N THR A 218 -13.11 -2.58 3.48
CA THR A 218 -13.56 -1.19 3.60
C THR A 218 -12.41 -0.21 3.40
N THR A 219 -11.27 -0.46 4.04
CA THR A 219 -10.07 0.39 3.87
C THR A 219 -9.55 0.34 2.43
N THR A 220 -9.53 -0.84 1.79
CA THR A 220 -9.12 -0.97 0.39
C THR A 220 -10.00 -0.13 -0.55
N LEU A 221 -11.31 -0.17 -0.36
CA LEU A 221 -12.28 0.58 -1.17
C LEU A 221 -12.23 2.09 -0.88
N GLN A 222 -11.96 2.50 0.37
CA GLN A 222 -11.68 3.91 0.71
C GLN A 222 -10.42 4.43 0.00
N THR A 223 -9.34 3.65 -0.01
CA THR A 223 -8.11 3.98 -0.73
C THR A 223 -8.37 4.09 -2.23
N ALA A 224 -9.11 3.16 -2.82
CA ALA A 224 -9.51 3.24 -4.23
C ALA A 224 -10.32 4.52 -4.52
N ALA A 225 -11.35 4.82 -3.72
CA ALA A 225 -12.19 6.00 -3.87
C ALA A 225 -11.38 7.30 -3.74
N PHE A 226 -10.47 7.38 -2.76
CA PHE A 226 -9.56 8.53 -2.60
C PHE A 226 -8.77 8.78 -3.89
N PHE A 227 -8.15 7.73 -4.47
CA PHE A 227 -7.38 7.90 -5.70
C PHE A 227 -8.23 8.28 -6.92
N ILE A 228 -9.44 7.74 -7.04
CA ILE A 228 -10.36 8.04 -8.14
C ILE A 228 -10.86 9.48 -8.06
N TYR A 229 -11.20 9.96 -6.86
CA TYR A 229 -11.92 11.23 -6.69
C TYR A 229 -11.10 12.40 -6.16
N ARG A 230 -9.84 12.21 -5.74
CA ARG A 230 -8.98 13.30 -5.22
C ARG A 230 -8.78 14.48 -6.17
N SER A 231 -8.97 14.28 -7.47
CA SER A 231 -8.84 15.32 -8.50
C SER A 231 -10.12 16.13 -8.70
N ILE A 232 -11.25 15.64 -8.19
CA ILE A 232 -12.53 16.30 -8.34
C ILE A 232 -12.60 17.40 -7.27
N PRO A 233 -12.92 18.65 -7.63
CA PRO A 233 -13.17 19.71 -6.67
C PRO A 233 -14.53 19.45 -6.01
N LEU A 234 -14.51 18.56 -5.02
CA LEU A 234 -15.64 18.24 -4.15
C LEU A 234 -15.79 19.34 -3.09
N ASP A 235 -17.02 19.60 -2.66
CA ASP A 235 -17.30 20.58 -1.59
C ASP A 235 -16.69 20.15 -0.25
N ALA A 236 -16.48 18.84 -0.06
CA ALA A 236 -15.65 18.26 0.98
C ALA A 236 -14.63 17.28 0.33
N PRO A 237 -13.35 17.35 0.69
CA PRO A 237 -12.37 16.39 0.18
C PRO A 237 -12.77 14.98 0.59
N PHE A 238 -12.43 13.99 -0.25
CA PHE A 238 -12.52 12.59 0.12
C PHE A 238 -11.51 12.36 1.26
N THR A 239 -11.96 12.54 2.50
CA THR A 239 -11.17 12.16 3.65
C THR A 239 -11.35 10.67 3.85
N PHE A 240 -10.28 9.99 4.22
CA PHE A 240 -10.42 8.64 4.76
C PHE A 240 -11.33 8.75 5.98
N THR A 241 -12.54 8.19 5.92
CA THR A 241 -13.30 7.92 7.15
C THR A 241 -12.52 6.83 7.86
N VAL A 242 -11.49 7.22 8.62
CA VAL A 242 -10.62 6.26 9.29
C VAL A 242 -11.51 5.47 10.25
N PRO A 243 -11.69 4.15 10.03
CA PRO A 243 -12.52 3.36 10.92
C PRO A 243 -11.96 3.42 12.34
N PHE A 244 -10.63 3.49 12.50
CA PHE A 244 -9.99 3.66 13.80
C PHE A 244 -8.78 4.59 13.70
N GLY A 245 -8.62 5.51 14.65
CA GLY A 245 -7.43 6.39 14.70
C GLY A 245 -6.11 5.64 14.99
N THR A 246 -6.19 4.35 15.31
CA THR A 246 -5.05 3.44 15.50
C THR A 246 -5.49 2.05 15.07
N ILE A 247 -4.56 1.18 14.65
CA ILE A 247 -4.90 -0.21 14.31
C ILE A 247 -5.62 -0.85 15.52
N PRO A 248 -6.80 -1.46 15.33
CA PRO A 248 -7.54 -2.09 16.41
C PRO A 248 -6.69 -3.09 17.18
N ALA A 249 -6.81 -3.16 18.51
CA ALA A 249 -5.95 -4.00 19.37
C ALA A 249 -5.92 -5.50 19.00
N ARG A 250 -6.93 -6.00 18.27
CA ARG A 250 -6.99 -7.36 17.72
C ARG A 250 -6.10 -7.54 16.48
N LEU A 251 -5.93 -6.49 15.69
CA LEU A 251 -5.00 -6.39 14.56
C LEU A 251 -3.68 -5.70 14.95
N SER A 252 -3.56 -5.22 16.18
CA SER A 252 -2.41 -4.48 16.70
C SER A 252 -1.84 -5.14 17.95
N PRO A 253 -0.78 -4.56 18.50
CA PRO A 253 0.53 -5.14 18.79
C PRO A 253 0.86 -6.63 18.64
N GLN A 254 -0.04 -7.62 18.60
CA GLN A 254 0.34 -9.05 18.53
C GLN A 254 1.17 -9.36 17.29
N PHE A 255 0.73 -8.96 16.08
CA PHE A 255 1.53 -9.16 14.85
C PHE A 255 2.95 -8.55 14.93
N PHE A 256 3.07 -7.35 15.48
CA PHE A 256 4.38 -6.72 15.61
C PHE A 256 5.14 -7.15 16.89
N ARG A 257 4.50 -7.75 17.91
CA ARG A 257 5.17 -8.17 19.16
C ARG A 257 5.66 -9.62 19.05
N GLU A 258 4.88 -10.47 18.39
CA GLU A 258 5.20 -11.88 18.18
C GLU A 258 6.35 -12.06 17.18
N ASP A 259 6.47 -11.14 16.20
CA ASP A 259 7.51 -11.18 15.16
C ASP A 259 8.75 -10.30 15.46
N GLY A 260 9.01 -9.96 16.73
CA GLY A 260 10.26 -9.31 17.11
C GLY A 260 10.43 -7.84 16.68
N TRP A 261 9.35 -7.12 16.35
CA TRP A 261 9.46 -5.72 15.91
C TRP A 261 9.66 -4.73 17.06
N CYS A 262 10.54 -3.77 16.83
CA CYS A 262 10.79 -2.65 17.74
C CYS A 262 9.59 -1.66 17.79
N PRO A 263 9.22 -1.11 18.97
CA PRO A 263 8.21 -0.05 19.09
C PRO A 263 8.45 1.19 18.20
N ARG A 264 9.72 1.58 18.01
CA ARG A 264 10.08 2.73 17.16
C ARG A 264 9.82 2.45 15.69
N GLU A 265 10.09 1.23 15.22
CA GLU A 265 9.83 0.83 13.83
C GLU A 265 8.33 0.76 13.54
N LYS A 266 7.54 0.23 14.48
CA LYS A 266 6.07 0.27 14.39
C LYS A 266 5.57 1.70 14.19
N LYS A 267 6.12 2.64 14.97
CA LYS A 267 5.81 4.06 14.84
C LYS A 267 6.25 4.60 13.47
N ILE A 268 7.48 4.34 13.04
CA ILE A 268 7.99 4.80 11.73
C ILE A 268 7.11 4.29 10.59
N ILE A 269 6.74 3.01 10.59
CA ILE A 269 5.89 2.43 9.55
C ILE A 269 4.49 3.03 9.61
N SER A 270 3.90 3.12 10.82
CA SER A 270 2.59 3.76 10.99
C SER A 270 2.56 5.21 10.51
N ASP A 271 3.61 5.97 10.78
CA ASP A 271 3.75 7.36 10.34
C ASP A 271 3.97 7.41 8.81
N LEU A 272 4.81 6.52 8.26
CA LEU A 272 5.15 6.45 6.83
C LEU A 272 3.92 6.12 5.96
N VAL A 273 3.05 5.24 6.45
CA VAL A 273 1.83 4.83 5.74
C VAL A 273 0.62 5.66 6.16
N GLU A 274 0.82 6.73 6.95
CA GLU A 274 -0.22 7.63 7.44
C GLU A 274 -1.41 6.89 8.10
N GLY A 275 -1.15 5.73 8.72
CA GLY A 275 -2.19 4.89 9.32
C GLY A 275 -3.01 4.03 8.33
N ASP A 276 -2.58 3.85 7.08
CA ASP A 276 -3.20 2.89 6.15
C ASP A 276 -3.10 1.46 6.71
N HIS A 277 -4.25 0.89 7.04
CA HIS A 277 -4.35 -0.41 7.68
C HIS A 277 -3.95 -1.57 6.75
N CYS A 278 -4.17 -1.43 5.44
CA CYS A 278 -3.77 -2.44 4.46
C CYS A 278 -2.25 -2.45 4.30
N ALA A 279 -1.62 -1.27 4.27
CA ALA A 279 -0.18 -1.15 4.23
C ALA A 279 0.47 -1.67 5.53
N LEU A 280 -0.13 -1.38 6.69
CA LEU A 280 0.34 -1.90 7.98
C LEU A 280 0.25 -3.43 8.06
N PHE A 281 -0.85 -4.01 7.57
CA PHE A 281 -1.04 -5.45 7.50
C PHE A 281 -0.09 -6.11 6.48
N LEU A 282 0.28 -5.43 5.41
CA LEU A 282 1.34 -5.90 4.52
C LEU A 282 2.70 -5.85 5.21
N CYS A 283 3.03 -4.75 5.89
CA CYS A 283 4.29 -4.60 6.60
C CYS A 283 4.47 -5.65 7.70
N SER A 284 3.42 -6.06 8.41
CA SER A 284 3.52 -7.11 9.42
C SER A 284 3.90 -8.49 8.86
N GLN A 285 3.68 -8.73 7.56
CA GLN A 285 4.11 -9.97 6.90
C GLN A 285 5.63 -10.03 6.66
N LEU A 286 6.36 -8.91 6.81
CA LEU A 286 7.81 -8.91 6.65
C LEU A 286 8.45 -9.76 7.74
N ASP A 287 9.33 -10.67 7.32
CA ASP A 287 10.13 -11.45 8.25
C ASP A 287 11.23 -10.57 8.85
N ARG A 288 11.28 -10.58 10.18
CA ARG A 288 12.33 -9.94 10.97
C ARG A 288 13.15 -11.07 11.57
N HIS A 289 13.99 -11.69 10.74
CA HIS A 289 15.08 -12.54 11.19
C HIS A 289 16.09 -11.70 11.97
N ASN A 290 15.80 -11.36 13.23
CA ASN A 290 16.79 -10.94 14.21
C ASN A 290 16.23 -11.11 15.63
N ASN A 291 16.74 -12.11 16.33
CA ASN A 291 16.42 -12.51 17.71
C ASN A 291 16.95 -11.51 18.77
N LEU A 292 17.05 -10.23 18.43
CA LEU A 292 17.56 -9.21 19.35
C LEU A 292 16.41 -8.70 20.24
N ASP A 293 16.70 -8.52 21.53
CA ASP A 293 15.77 -7.90 22.47
C ASP A 293 15.58 -6.42 22.14
N HIS A 294 14.51 -6.11 21.42
CA HIS A 294 14.13 -4.75 21.03
C HIS A 294 13.24 -4.03 22.05
N SER A 295 13.17 -4.51 23.30
CA SER A 295 12.46 -3.80 24.39
C SER A 295 13.03 -2.39 24.65
N LYS A 296 14.31 -2.17 24.32
CA LYS A 296 14.99 -0.87 24.36
C LYS A 296 15.75 -0.63 23.05
N CYS A 297 15.11 -0.01 22.07
CA CYS A 297 15.76 0.38 20.82
C CYS A 297 16.69 1.57 21.02
N LYS A 298 17.97 1.28 21.22
CA LYS A 298 19.03 2.29 21.28
C LYS A 298 19.66 2.39 19.89
N ALA A 299 19.43 3.51 19.21
CA ALA A 299 20.12 3.84 17.97
C ALA A 299 21.48 4.49 18.28
N TYR A 300 22.39 4.50 17.30
CA TYR A 300 23.69 5.16 17.41
C TYR A 300 24.58 4.64 18.57
N GLN A 301 24.63 3.33 18.75
CA GLN A 301 25.47 2.69 19.79
C GLN A 301 26.94 2.50 19.37
N VAL A 302 27.32 3.00 18.20
CA VAL A 302 28.71 2.91 17.73
C VAL A 302 29.51 4.02 18.39
N ASP A 303 30.49 3.64 19.21
CA ASP A 303 31.48 4.56 19.75
C ASP A 303 32.60 4.71 18.74
N GLU A 304 32.68 5.89 18.11
CA GLU A 304 33.67 6.24 17.10
C GLU A 304 35.11 5.98 17.57
N ASN A 305 35.38 6.10 18.87
CA ASN A 305 36.74 5.92 19.42
C ASN A 305 37.18 4.45 19.48
N THR A 306 36.22 3.52 19.50
CA THR A 306 36.50 2.08 19.60
C THR A 306 36.11 1.31 18.34
N TYR A 307 35.51 2.00 17.38
CA TYR A 307 35.04 1.39 16.15
C TYR A 307 36.21 0.99 15.24
N GLN A 308 36.17 -0.24 14.74
CA GLN A 308 37.15 -0.75 13.77
C GLN A 308 36.41 -1.23 12.53
N THR A 309 36.80 -0.69 11.36
CA THR A 309 36.24 -1.12 10.08
C THR A 309 36.64 -2.56 9.78
N GLN A 310 35.65 -3.38 9.42
CA GLN A 310 35.82 -4.77 9.06
C GLN A 310 36.22 -4.93 7.60
N HIS A 311 37.32 -5.64 7.38
CA HIS A 311 37.77 -6.09 6.08
C HIS A 311 37.29 -7.51 5.78
N HIS A 312 37.34 -7.92 4.51
CA HIS A 312 37.13 -9.32 4.13
C HIS A 312 38.20 -10.22 4.79
N GLN A 313 37.87 -11.49 5.07
CA GLN A 313 38.78 -12.41 5.77
C GLN A 313 40.12 -12.60 5.04
N ASP A 314 40.08 -12.60 3.70
CA ASP A 314 41.27 -12.74 2.84
C ASP A 314 41.94 -11.39 2.50
N CYS A 315 41.60 -10.30 3.20
CA CYS A 315 42.18 -8.99 2.96
C CYS A 315 43.56 -8.85 3.62
N HIS A 316 44.59 -8.58 2.83
CA HIS A 316 45.96 -8.35 3.30
C HIS A 316 46.34 -6.86 3.46
N GLY A 317 45.33 -6.02 3.71
CA GLY A 317 45.45 -4.56 3.72
C GLY A 317 45.04 -3.98 2.37
N CYS A 318 43.99 -3.17 2.37
CA CYS A 318 43.47 -2.54 1.16
C CYS A 318 43.13 -1.07 1.41
N ASP A 319 43.09 -0.29 0.35
CA ASP A 319 42.67 1.11 0.42
C ASP A 319 41.18 1.24 0.75
N PHE A 320 40.83 2.42 1.23
CA PHE A 320 39.45 2.87 1.35
C PHE A 320 39.07 3.65 0.09
N LEU A 321 37.91 3.32 -0.48
CA LEU A 321 37.35 3.99 -1.64
C LEU A 321 36.11 4.78 -1.22
N GLY A 322 36.16 6.09 -1.45
CA GLY A 322 35.05 7.02 -1.25
C GLY A 322 34.90 7.94 -2.46
N PHE A 323 34.04 8.94 -2.36
CA PHE A 323 33.88 9.95 -3.40
C PHE A 323 34.65 11.23 -3.06
N ASP A 324 35.32 11.80 -4.06
CA ASP A 324 36.13 13.01 -3.89
C ASP A 324 35.33 14.19 -3.29
N GLY A 325 35.97 14.91 -2.35
CA GLY A 325 35.52 16.22 -1.89
C GLY A 325 34.59 16.23 -0.66
N PHE A 326 34.31 15.07 -0.05
CA PHE A 326 33.56 15.05 1.21
C PHE A 326 34.44 15.38 2.44
N ASP A 327 35.73 15.09 2.36
CA ASP A 327 36.71 15.31 3.44
C ASP A 327 37.37 16.71 3.40
N SER A 328 36.92 17.61 2.50
CA SER A 328 37.42 19.00 2.43
C SER A 328 36.60 19.95 3.29
N GLU A 329 37.20 21.04 3.79
CA GLU A 329 36.55 22.13 4.55
C GLU A 329 35.35 22.81 3.85
N ASP A 330 34.97 22.35 2.65
CA ASP A 330 33.93 22.92 1.81
C ASP A 330 33.06 21.81 1.15
N PRO A 331 32.14 21.16 1.91
CA PRO A 331 31.33 20.03 1.44
C PRO A 331 30.44 20.34 0.23
N GLU A 332 30.11 21.63 0.04
CA GLU A 332 29.32 22.15 -1.09
C GLU A 332 30.05 22.00 -2.44
N LYS A 333 31.37 21.78 -2.41
CA LYS A 333 32.20 21.50 -3.61
C LYS A 333 32.40 20.02 -3.90
N SER A 334 31.82 19.12 -3.10
CA SER A 334 31.92 17.68 -3.35
C SER A 334 31.16 17.30 -4.62
N LYS A 335 31.69 16.36 -5.43
CA LYS A 335 30.99 15.86 -6.64
C LYS A 335 29.64 15.23 -6.29
N LEU A 336 29.51 14.66 -5.09
CA LEU A 336 28.25 14.12 -4.58
C LEU A 336 27.23 15.25 -4.36
N PHE A 337 27.64 16.35 -3.71
CA PHE A 337 26.81 17.53 -3.54
C PHE A 337 26.46 18.19 -4.88
N GLU A 338 27.41 18.28 -5.82
CA GLU A 338 27.14 18.79 -7.17
C GLU A 338 26.08 17.96 -7.90
N VAL A 339 26.20 16.62 -7.88
CA VAL A 339 25.24 15.72 -8.53
C VAL A 339 23.87 15.73 -7.82
N ILE A 340 23.83 15.88 -6.50
CA ILE A 340 22.58 15.86 -5.71
C ILE A 340 21.88 17.23 -5.67
N MET A 341 22.64 18.33 -5.61
CA MET A 341 22.15 19.67 -5.26
C MET A 341 22.23 20.70 -6.41
N ASN A 342 23.19 20.60 -7.34
CA ASN A 342 23.34 21.57 -8.44
C ASN A 342 22.43 21.32 -9.66
N ASP A 343 21.63 20.24 -9.67
CA ASP A 343 20.52 20.12 -10.62
C ASP A 343 19.39 21.09 -10.20
N GLN A 344 19.43 22.32 -10.73
CA GLN A 344 18.45 23.38 -10.48
C GLN A 344 17.02 23.05 -10.97
N SER A 345 16.78 21.87 -11.56
CA SER A 345 15.44 21.41 -11.97
C SER A 345 14.58 20.85 -10.82
N GLN A 346 14.63 21.52 -9.65
CA GLN A 346 13.98 21.18 -8.36
C GLN A 346 12.45 20.95 -8.39
N LEU A 347 11.81 20.91 -9.56
CA LEU A 347 10.36 20.78 -9.77
C LEU A 347 9.95 19.62 -10.70
N SER A 348 10.88 18.80 -11.21
CA SER A 348 10.54 17.69 -12.11
C SER A 348 10.50 16.33 -11.42
N SER A 349 9.46 15.54 -11.71
CA SER A 349 9.18 14.19 -11.18
C SER A 349 10.09 13.08 -11.74
N SER A 350 11.21 13.45 -12.37
CA SER A 350 12.09 12.53 -13.10
C SER A 350 13.56 12.71 -12.73
N ARG A 351 13.85 12.88 -11.43
CA ARG A 351 15.23 12.95 -10.91
C ARG A 351 16.01 11.67 -11.24
N PRO A 352 17.25 11.76 -11.75
CA PRO A 352 18.16 10.63 -11.74
C PRO A 352 18.62 10.36 -10.30
N THR A 353 18.66 9.09 -9.91
CA THR A 353 19.21 8.62 -8.64
C THR A 353 20.73 8.49 -8.80
N PRO A 354 21.55 9.12 -7.94
CA PRO A 354 22.99 8.92 -7.96
C PRO A 354 23.30 7.49 -7.52
N MET A 355 24.02 6.74 -8.34
CA MET A 355 24.48 5.40 -8.03
C MET A 355 26.00 5.34 -8.03
N ALA A 356 26.55 4.46 -7.18
CA ALA A 356 27.95 4.13 -7.19
C ALA A 356 28.21 2.99 -8.20
N ALA A 357 29.00 3.26 -9.24
CA ALA A 357 29.51 2.23 -10.14
C ALA A 357 30.94 1.89 -9.75
N TYR A 358 31.21 0.61 -9.51
CA TYR A 358 32.55 0.10 -9.24
C TYR A 358 33.07 -0.65 -10.47
N HIS A 359 34.22 -0.23 -11.00
CA HIS A 359 34.88 -0.87 -12.15
C HIS A 359 36.40 -0.71 -12.03
N ASP A 360 37.16 -1.77 -12.27
CA ASP A 360 38.63 -1.80 -12.21
C ASP A 360 39.24 -1.10 -10.98
N GLY A 361 38.72 -1.39 -9.78
CA GLY A 361 39.27 -0.79 -8.56
C GLY A 361 38.91 0.67 -8.33
N GLN A 362 37.98 1.25 -9.10
CA GLN A 362 37.56 2.64 -8.95
C GLN A 362 36.06 2.76 -8.71
N LEU A 363 35.68 3.69 -7.84
CA LEU A 363 34.29 4.06 -7.59
C LEU A 363 33.96 5.35 -8.35
N ARG A 364 32.84 5.37 -9.08
CA ARG A 364 32.36 6.54 -9.80
C ARG A 364 30.88 6.78 -9.51
N LEU A 365 30.51 8.05 -9.39
CA LEU A 365 29.09 8.43 -9.33
C LEU A 365 28.51 8.45 -10.73
N VAL A 366 27.39 7.76 -10.91
CA VAL A 366 26.64 7.70 -12.16
C VAL A 366 25.20 8.12 -11.89
N PRO A 367 24.68 9.16 -12.56
CA PRO A 367 23.27 9.51 -12.48
C PRO A 367 22.44 8.49 -13.27
N VAL A 368 21.53 7.77 -12.60
CA VAL A 368 20.69 6.75 -13.21
C VAL A 368 19.23 7.18 -13.16
N SER A 369 18.56 7.26 -14.31
CA SER A 369 17.13 7.59 -14.32
C SER A 369 16.28 6.46 -13.71
N VAL A 370 15.12 6.80 -13.13
CA VAL A 370 14.20 5.79 -12.56
C VAL A 370 13.82 4.70 -13.57
N ARG A 371 13.71 5.03 -14.87
CA ARG A 371 13.43 4.02 -15.91
C ARG A 371 14.60 3.06 -16.12
N GLN A 372 15.83 3.53 -15.95
CA GLN A 372 17.03 2.71 -16.06
C GLN A 372 17.29 1.88 -14.80
N LEU A 373 16.65 2.17 -13.66
CA LEU A 373 16.70 1.32 -12.45
C LEU A 373 15.91 0.02 -12.59
N LEU A 374 14.95 -0.06 -13.53
CA LEU A 374 14.05 -1.21 -13.69
C LEU A 374 14.67 -2.44 -14.39
N GLY A 375 15.99 -2.44 -14.61
CA GLY A 375 16.70 -3.47 -15.38
C GLY A 375 18.00 -3.98 -14.77
N PRO A 376 18.93 -3.12 -14.31
CA PRO A 376 20.22 -3.55 -13.78
C PRO A 376 20.08 -4.04 -12.33
N ARG A 377 20.85 -5.08 -12.01
CA ARG A 377 21.05 -5.52 -10.63
C ARG A 377 21.91 -4.49 -9.90
N PHE A 378 21.48 -4.08 -8.72
CA PHE A 378 22.27 -3.22 -7.85
C PHE A 378 22.29 -3.79 -6.43
N VAL A 379 23.31 -3.41 -5.67
CA VAL A 379 23.41 -3.72 -4.25
C VAL A 379 23.12 -2.45 -3.46
N ALA A 380 22.15 -2.53 -2.55
CA ALA A 380 21.92 -1.48 -1.57
C ALA A 380 22.62 -1.87 -0.25
N ILE A 381 23.42 -0.96 0.29
CA ILE A 381 24.06 -1.11 1.60
C ILE A 381 23.40 -0.12 2.54
N ASN A 382 22.93 -0.59 3.69
CA ASN A 382 22.34 0.23 4.74
C ASN A 382 23.11 0.00 6.04
N HIS A 383 22.97 0.89 7.03
CA HIS A 383 23.58 0.76 8.36
C HIS A 383 25.09 0.49 8.33
N VAL A 384 25.79 1.08 7.36
CA VAL A 384 27.21 0.88 7.04
C VAL A 384 28.10 0.81 8.29
N TRP A 385 27.85 1.68 9.28
CA TRP A 385 28.56 1.67 10.55
C TRP A 385 28.21 0.48 11.45
N ALA A 386 26.94 0.18 11.66
CA ALA A 386 26.53 -0.96 12.50
C ALA A 386 26.97 -2.30 11.91
N ASP A 387 27.02 -2.39 10.58
CA ASP A 387 27.47 -3.57 9.85
C ASP A 387 29.01 -3.69 9.79
N GLY A 388 29.73 -2.80 10.48
CA GLY A 388 31.19 -2.84 10.55
C GLY A 388 31.89 -2.32 9.29
N LEU A 389 31.18 -1.80 8.29
CA LEU A 389 31.73 -1.38 7.01
C LEU A 389 32.12 0.11 6.97
N GLY A 390 31.66 0.89 7.95
CA GLY A 390 31.88 2.33 8.04
C GLY A 390 33.32 2.69 8.31
N ASN A 391 33.62 3.98 8.24
CA ASN A 391 34.95 4.51 8.54
C ASN A 391 34.75 5.85 9.30
N PRO A 392 35.39 6.01 10.47
CA PRO A 392 35.22 7.21 11.30
C PRO A 392 35.97 8.44 10.81
N ASP A 393 37.00 8.23 10.00
CA ASP A 393 37.85 9.32 9.50
C ASP A 393 37.38 9.83 8.14
N LYS A 394 36.70 8.99 7.34
CA LYS A 394 36.34 9.27 5.94
C LYS A 394 35.02 8.60 5.54
N ASN A 395 34.26 9.22 4.66
CA ASN A 395 33.04 8.61 4.09
C ASN A 395 33.39 7.60 2.97
N ALA A 396 34.09 6.53 3.32
CA ALA A 396 34.70 5.57 2.40
C ALA A 396 34.56 4.12 2.91
N LEU A 397 34.55 3.16 1.97
CA LEU A 397 34.45 1.72 2.25
C LEU A 397 35.75 0.99 1.89
N PRO A 398 36.11 -0.11 2.58
CA PRO A 398 37.25 -0.94 2.18
C PRO A 398 37.09 -1.52 0.78
N ARG A 399 38.12 -1.41 -0.06
CA ARG A 399 38.16 -1.99 -1.42
C ARG A 399 37.76 -3.48 -1.44
N CYS A 400 38.29 -4.26 -0.49
CA CYS A 400 37.99 -5.70 -0.40
C CYS A 400 36.48 -5.99 -0.20
N GLN A 401 35.75 -5.13 0.50
CA GLN A 401 34.31 -5.29 0.71
C GLN A 401 33.53 -4.93 -0.57
N LEU A 402 33.96 -3.88 -1.28
CA LEU A 402 33.37 -3.48 -2.56
C LEU A 402 33.57 -4.53 -3.65
N GLU A 403 34.74 -5.17 -3.70
CA GLU A 403 35.04 -6.26 -4.62
C GLU A 403 34.19 -7.49 -4.30
N ARG A 404 34.10 -7.86 -3.02
CA ARG A 404 33.29 -9.00 -2.55
C ARG A 404 31.84 -8.91 -3.01
N ILE A 405 31.21 -7.73 -2.86
CA ILE A 405 29.79 -7.56 -3.23
C ILE A 405 29.56 -7.57 -4.75
N GLN A 406 30.59 -7.40 -5.59
CA GLN A 406 30.46 -7.56 -7.04
C GLN A 406 30.30 -9.03 -7.46
N VAL A 407 30.87 -9.96 -6.69
CA VAL A 407 30.96 -11.40 -7.05
C VAL A 407 29.81 -12.21 -6.42
N SER A 408 28.77 -11.54 -5.94
CA SER A 408 27.63 -12.20 -5.26
C SER A 408 26.93 -13.18 -6.22
N ASP A 409 27.26 -14.47 -6.07
CA ASP A 409 26.52 -15.62 -6.63
C ASP A 409 25.07 -15.57 -6.10
N PRO A 410 24.06 -15.83 -6.94
CA PRO A 410 22.68 -15.85 -6.49
C PRO A 410 22.49 -17.00 -5.51
N LYS A 411 22.33 -16.68 -4.21
CA LYS A 411 21.71 -17.59 -3.25
C LYS A 411 20.21 -17.43 -3.27
#